data_AF-A0A946U9A1-F1
#
_entry.id   AF-A0A946U9A1-F1
#
_cell.length_a   1.000
_cell.length_b   1.000
_cell.length_c   1.000
_cell.angle_alpha   90.00
_cell.angle_beta   90.00
_cell.angle_gamma   90.00
#
_symmetry.space_group_name_H-M   'P 1'
#
loop_
_entity.id
_entity.type
_entity.pdbx_description
1 polymer ?
#
loop_
_entity_poly.entity_id
_entity_poly.type
_entity_poly.pdbx_seq_one_letter_code
_entity_poly.pdbx_strand_id
1 'polypeptide(L)'
;MESAAEAAGIPREEIILSWTVQTQSITPVMKLLRSMARPSATEAAPTGLTTAAVGGLGLADISMGIITLPYYLGVPSAENPLGPLTDYWTAAPGAYVPPFDALGLDPNSTNLTVANPIPVKTSDQAIPMLITTPNANSGHTKPAAGWPVVLFGHGLGGNRSQLLAAADSLAAAGFAAIAIDGVLHGITPQDTALAPLYIENTPWADVANERTFDVDYVDNVTGAFGPDGIVDPSGTHALNLVSHLTFRDNLRQSEADLSVLAVTVPYMDIDGDTLPDFDGSTVNYAGLSAGAIIGTAFTALEPMVSNALLSAGMGGMARGFEASEFFGPTIRAGLEQLGVLPGTATYELFFTAMQSVLDSADPINWAAEAARLRNVVVHEVIGDMVLPNFVPAAPLSGTEPMIATMGLPPYSSTRQNPAGIDAAGRFVPPASHGSLLSPATSPAATLEMQKQMASFFASDGTAIVVEDAATMVPAPPPAEEE
;
A
#
# COMPACT_ATOMS: atom_id res chain seq x y z
N MET A 1 -17.80 -20.35 -17.64
CA MET A 1 -18.13 -19.81 -18.98
C MET A 1 -19.51 -20.30 -19.43
N GLU A 2 -19.74 -21.62 -19.48
CA GLU A 2 -21.06 -22.18 -19.86
C GLU A 2 -22.20 -21.75 -18.92
N SER A 3 -22.00 -21.77 -17.60
CA SER A 3 -23.01 -21.27 -16.65
C SER A 3 -23.29 -19.77 -16.76
N ALA A 4 -22.31 -18.97 -17.21
CA ALA A 4 -22.50 -17.55 -17.47
C ALA A 4 -23.25 -17.32 -18.80
N ALA A 5 -23.00 -18.18 -19.79
CA ALA A 5 -23.74 -18.19 -21.06
C ALA A 5 -25.21 -18.61 -20.84
N GLU A 6 -25.48 -19.61 -19.99
CA GLU A 6 -26.83 -19.97 -19.55
C GLU A 6 -27.53 -18.81 -18.85
N ALA A 7 -26.85 -18.11 -17.94
CA ALA A 7 -27.39 -16.92 -17.27
C ALA A 7 -27.70 -15.76 -18.25
N ALA A 8 -27.02 -15.72 -19.40
CA ALA A 8 -27.28 -14.79 -20.49
C ALA A 8 -28.29 -15.33 -21.53
N GLY A 9 -28.92 -16.48 -21.29
CA GLY A 9 -29.97 -17.06 -22.12
C GLY A 9 -29.48 -17.93 -23.28
N ILE A 10 -28.22 -18.38 -23.28
CA ILE A 10 -27.68 -19.33 -24.25
C ILE A 10 -27.83 -20.75 -23.66
N PRO A 11 -28.72 -21.61 -24.19
CA PRO A 11 -28.89 -22.96 -23.68
C PRO A 11 -27.59 -23.77 -23.82
N ARG A 12 -27.26 -24.56 -22.80
CA ARG A 12 -25.98 -25.30 -22.78
C ARG A 12 -25.86 -26.29 -23.92
N GLU A 13 -26.98 -26.85 -24.37
CA GLU A 13 -27.09 -27.71 -25.54
C GLU A 13 -26.75 -27.02 -26.87
N GLU A 14 -26.75 -25.69 -26.92
CA GLU A 14 -26.36 -24.89 -28.10
C GLU A 14 -24.86 -24.51 -28.09
N ILE A 15 -24.14 -24.81 -27.01
CA ILE A 15 -22.70 -24.54 -26.91
C ILE A 15 -21.92 -25.68 -27.57
N ILE A 16 -21.48 -25.44 -28.82
CA ILE A 16 -20.73 -26.43 -29.61
C ILE A 16 -19.29 -26.61 -29.07
N LEU A 17 -18.70 -25.56 -28.50
CA LEU A 17 -17.33 -25.57 -27.99
C LEU A 17 -17.13 -24.44 -26.98
N SER A 18 -16.54 -24.75 -25.83
CA SER A 18 -16.01 -23.77 -24.90
C SER A 18 -14.53 -24.07 -24.66
N TRP A 19 -13.71 -23.03 -24.62
CA TRP A 19 -12.31 -23.14 -24.20
C TRP A 19 -11.95 -21.98 -23.29
N THR A 20 -10.92 -22.18 -22.49
CA THR A 20 -10.29 -21.13 -21.71
C THR A 20 -8.85 -20.98 -22.18
N VAL A 21 -8.39 -19.74 -22.29
CA VAL A 21 -6.98 -19.43 -22.58
C VAL A 21 -6.52 -18.41 -21.55
N GLN A 22 -5.31 -18.61 -21.02
CA GLN A 22 -4.72 -17.67 -20.11
C GLN A 22 -4.19 -16.46 -20.88
N THR A 23 -4.73 -15.28 -20.59
CA THR A 23 -4.28 -14.01 -21.19
C THR A 23 -3.12 -13.39 -20.40
N GLN A 24 -3.16 -13.48 -19.07
CA GLN A 24 -2.11 -12.98 -18.18
C GLN A 24 -2.02 -13.80 -16.89
N SER A 25 -0.82 -13.85 -16.33
CA SER A 25 -0.56 -14.27 -14.95
C SER A 25 -0.24 -13.04 -14.12
N ILE A 26 -1.05 -12.78 -13.09
CA ILE A 26 -0.92 -11.58 -12.25
C ILE A 26 -0.21 -11.84 -10.92
N THR A 27 -0.41 -13.02 -10.32
CA THR A 27 0.09 -13.35 -8.99
C THR A 27 1.41 -14.13 -8.89
N PRO A 28 1.86 -14.95 -9.87
CA PRO A 28 3.01 -15.84 -9.67
C PRO A 28 4.32 -15.17 -9.26
N VAL A 29 4.65 -14.02 -9.85
CA VAL A 29 5.89 -13.27 -9.54
C VAL A 29 5.92 -12.88 -8.07
N MET A 30 4.85 -12.22 -7.59
CA MET A 30 4.78 -11.73 -6.22
C MET A 30 4.68 -12.86 -5.19
N LYS A 31 3.90 -13.91 -5.48
CA LYS A 31 3.82 -15.09 -4.60
C LYS A 31 5.18 -15.80 -4.47
N LEU A 32 5.92 -15.93 -5.57
CA LEU A 32 7.26 -16.49 -5.54
C LEU A 32 8.22 -15.59 -4.77
N LEU A 33 8.23 -14.28 -5.05
CA LEU A 33 9.09 -13.32 -4.36
C LEU A 33 8.86 -13.34 -2.85
N ARG A 34 7.58 -13.34 -2.43
CA ARG A 34 7.22 -13.49 -1.01
C ARG A 34 7.76 -14.79 -0.41
N SER A 35 7.66 -15.92 -1.09
CA SER A 35 8.19 -17.20 -0.58
C SER A 35 9.72 -17.19 -0.37
N MET A 36 10.42 -16.31 -1.08
CA MET A 36 11.87 -16.12 -0.98
C MET A 36 12.26 -15.03 0.03
N ALA A 37 11.32 -14.23 0.55
CA ALA A 37 11.60 -13.19 1.53
C ALA A 37 12.27 -13.79 2.79
N ARG A 38 13.26 -13.08 3.31
CA ARG A 38 14.03 -13.44 4.51
C ARG A 38 14.14 -12.22 5.41
N PRO A 39 14.30 -12.42 6.74
CA PRO A 39 14.63 -11.33 7.65
C PRO A 39 15.87 -10.58 7.15
N SER A 40 15.86 -9.26 7.30
CA SER A 40 16.96 -8.41 6.86
C SER A 40 17.62 -7.67 8.02
N ALA A 41 18.78 -7.07 7.74
CA ALA A 41 19.50 -6.27 8.71
C ALA A 41 18.72 -4.98 9.04
N THR A 42 18.62 -4.70 10.33
CA THR A 42 18.02 -3.47 10.87
C THR A 42 18.94 -2.86 11.91
N GLU A 43 18.95 -1.54 11.95
CA GLU A 43 19.48 -0.78 13.07
C GLU A 43 18.41 0.22 13.50
N ALA A 44 18.21 0.39 14.81
CA ALA A 44 17.27 1.36 15.33
C ALA A 44 17.80 1.95 16.64
N ALA A 45 17.37 3.17 16.92
CA ALA A 45 17.69 3.85 18.17
C ALA A 45 16.50 4.73 18.62
N PRO A 46 16.28 4.87 19.93
CA PRO A 46 15.30 5.81 20.45
C PRO A 46 15.72 7.25 20.13
N THR A 47 14.76 8.07 19.72
CA THR A 47 15.00 9.51 19.51
C THR A 47 15.04 10.30 20.82
N GLY A 48 14.53 9.71 21.90
CA GLY A 48 14.25 10.39 23.17
C GLY A 48 13.01 11.30 23.13
N LEU A 49 12.28 11.32 22.01
CA LEU A 49 11.04 12.05 21.83
C LEU A 49 9.84 11.13 21.96
N THR A 50 8.69 11.73 22.26
CA THR A 50 7.38 11.08 22.17
C THR A 50 6.53 11.77 21.12
N THR A 51 5.37 11.21 20.80
CA THR A 51 4.35 11.84 19.93
C THR A 51 3.96 13.25 20.37
N ALA A 52 4.19 13.64 21.64
CA ALA A 52 3.99 15.03 22.09
C ALA A 52 4.87 16.04 21.33
N ALA A 53 6.04 15.61 20.85
CA ALA A 53 6.94 16.46 20.06
C ALA A 53 6.36 16.88 18.71
N VAL A 54 5.37 16.13 18.20
CA VAL A 54 4.65 16.41 16.95
C VAL A 54 3.19 16.81 17.19
N GLY A 55 2.86 17.23 18.41
CA GLY A 55 1.52 17.69 18.79
C GLY A 55 0.52 16.59 19.15
N GLY A 56 0.98 15.35 19.28
CA GLY A 56 0.18 14.23 19.80
C GLY A 56 0.00 14.26 21.32
N LEU A 57 -0.63 13.21 21.85
CA LEU A 57 -0.92 13.00 23.27
C LEU A 57 0.30 12.52 24.08
N GLY A 58 1.39 12.13 23.42
CA GLY A 58 2.61 11.65 24.08
C GLY A 58 2.52 10.23 24.63
N LEU A 59 1.64 9.40 24.06
CA LEU A 59 1.40 8.00 24.48
C LEU A 59 2.42 7.04 23.87
N ALA A 60 3.11 7.44 22.81
CA ALA A 60 4.11 6.62 22.14
C ALA A 60 5.49 7.29 22.16
N ASP A 61 6.51 6.50 22.46
CA ASP A 61 7.92 6.87 22.26
C ASP A 61 8.27 6.69 20.78
N ILE A 62 9.13 7.57 20.26
CA ILE A 62 9.55 7.57 18.86
C ILE A 62 10.96 7.02 18.76
N SER A 63 11.12 5.98 17.95
CA SER A 63 12.41 5.42 17.55
C SER A 63 12.56 5.55 16.05
N MET A 64 13.80 5.69 15.59
CA MET A 64 14.12 5.74 14.18
C MET A 64 15.20 4.72 13.86
N GLY A 65 15.26 4.30 12.61
CA GLY A 65 16.20 3.28 12.20
C GLY A 65 16.29 3.14 10.69
N ILE A 66 16.97 2.10 10.27
CA ILE A 66 17.10 1.69 8.88
C ILE A 66 16.80 0.20 8.74
N ILE A 67 16.35 -0.19 7.54
CA ILE A 67 16.22 -1.58 7.11
C ILE A 67 16.85 -1.72 5.72
N THR A 68 17.66 -2.76 5.53
CA THR A 68 18.24 -3.06 4.21
C THR A 68 17.27 -3.92 3.40
N LEU A 69 16.85 -3.47 2.22
CA LEU A 69 15.86 -4.17 1.40
C LEU A 69 16.40 -4.54 0.02
N PRO A 70 16.10 -5.74 -0.51
CA PRO A 70 16.45 -6.08 -1.87
C PRO A 70 15.66 -5.20 -2.85
N TYR A 71 16.36 -4.56 -3.78
CA TYR A 71 15.77 -3.68 -4.78
C TYR A 71 15.93 -4.25 -6.18
N TYR A 72 14.87 -4.15 -6.98
CA TYR A 72 14.78 -4.75 -8.32
C TYR A 72 14.51 -3.69 -9.42
N LEU A 73 14.41 -2.41 -9.03
CA LEU A 73 14.21 -1.26 -9.91
C LEU A 73 15.54 -0.53 -10.17
N GLY A 74 15.48 0.50 -11.02
CA GLY A 74 16.62 1.38 -11.30
C GLY A 74 16.89 2.35 -10.16
N VAL A 75 18.18 2.51 -9.84
CA VAL A 75 18.72 3.51 -8.92
C VAL A 75 19.38 4.60 -9.80
N PRO A 76 19.28 5.90 -9.47
CA PRO A 76 19.93 6.92 -10.27
C PRO A 76 21.45 6.74 -10.26
N SER A 77 22.07 6.88 -11.42
CA SER A 77 23.52 6.73 -11.60
C SER A 77 24.03 7.73 -12.64
N ALA A 78 25.36 7.88 -12.77
CA ALA A 78 25.94 8.75 -13.78
C ALA A 78 25.61 8.28 -15.21
N GLU A 79 25.55 6.96 -15.42
CA GLU A 79 25.25 6.33 -16.71
C GLU A 79 23.75 6.30 -17.01
N ASN A 80 22.91 6.19 -15.99
CA ASN A 80 21.45 6.20 -16.10
C ASN A 80 20.83 7.07 -15.00
N PRO A 81 20.86 8.41 -15.15
CA PRO A 81 20.31 9.30 -14.14
C PRO A 81 18.80 9.15 -14.00
N LEU A 82 18.09 8.75 -15.06
CA LEU A 82 16.64 8.56 -15.06
C LEU A 82 16.22 7.11 -14.75
N GLY A 83 17.13 6.26 -14.26
CA GLY A 83 16.84 4.87 -13.91
C GLY A 83 15.56 4.69 -13.10
N PRO A 84 15.29 5.52 -12.06
CA PRO A 84 14.03 5.47 -11.31
C PRO A 84 12.74 5.66 -12.13
N LEU A 85 12.83 6.33 -13.29
CA LEU A 85 11.68 6.61 -14.16
C LEU A 85 11.58 5.64 -15.34
N THR A 86 12.68 5.01 -15.74
CA THR A 86 12.75 4.22 -16.99
C THR A 86 12.93 2.73 -16.77
N ASP A 87 13.55 2.33 -15.67
CA ASP A 87 13.86 0.94 -15.41
C ASP A 87 12.68 0.27 -14.70
N TYR A 88 12.49 -1.01 -14.99
CA TYR A 88 11.43 -1.85 -14.44
C TYR A 88 11.99 -3.25 -14.22
N TRP A 89 11.25 -4.09 -13.52
CA TRP A 89 11.76 -5.40 -13.16
C TRP A 89 11.98 -6.26 -14.40
N THR A 90 13.15 -6.89 -14.46
CA THR A 90 13.51 -7.87 -15.49
C THR A 90 13.93 -9.17 -14.83
N ALA A 91 13.73 -10.27 -15.54
CA ALA A 91 14.19 -11.59 -15.14
C ALA A 91 15.55 -11.91 -15.77
N ALA A 92 16.29 -12.84 -15.18
CA ALA A 92 17.55 -13.30 -15.75
C ALA A 92 17.28 -13.99 -17.11
N PRO A 93 18.11 -13.77 -18.14
CA PRO A 93 17.90 -14.35 -19.47
C PRO A 93 17.73 -15.87 -19.43
N GLY A 94 16.58 -16.35 -19.89
CA GLY A 94 16.31 -17.79 -20.02
C GLY A 94 16.21 -18.56 -18.69
N ALA A 95 16.08 -17.87 -17.56
CA ALA A 95 15.97 -18.47 -16.23
C ALA A 95 14.57 -19.08 -15.95
N TYR A 96 14.11 -19.90 -16.90
CA TYR A 96 12.80 -20.52 -16.83
C TYR A 96 12.69 -21.51 -15.66
N VAL A 97 11.53 -21.54 -15.00
CA VAL A 97 11.22 -22.51 -13.95
C VAL A 97 10.49 -23.73 -14.53
N PRO A 98 10.60 -24.92 -13.92
CA PRO A 98 9.84 -26.08 -14.36
C PRO A 98 8.32 -25.85 -14.39
N PRO A 99 7.59 -26.39 -15.38
CA PRO A 99 8.08 -27.22 -16.49
C PRO A 99 8.53 -26.40 -17.72
N PHE A 100 8.59 -25.07 -17.63
CA PHE A 100 8.84 -24.20 -18.78
C PHE A 100 10.31 -24.24 -19.26
N ASP A 101 11.23 -24.62 -18.39
CA ASP A 101 12.64 -24.89 -18.68
C ASP A 101 12.85 -25.99 -19.73
N ALA A 102 11.89 -26.89 -19.90
CA ALA A 102 11.92 -27.97 -20.88
C ALA A 102 11.26 -27.63 -22.24
N LEU A 103 10.66 -26.44 -22.39
CA LEU A 103 9.83 -26.11 -23.56
C LEU A 103 10.58 -25.44 -24.73
N GLY A 104 11.90 -25.26 -24.62
CA GLY A 104 12.70 -24.63 -25.67
C GLY A 104 12.30 -23.18 -25.96
N LEU A 105 11.88 -22.44 -24.92
CA LEU A 105 11.56 -21.02 -24.99
C LEU A 105 12.80 -20.18 -25.30
N ASP A 106 12.60 -18.92 -25.73
CA ASP A 106 13.70 -18.02 -26.11
C ASP A 106 14.71 -17.81 -24.96
N PRO A 107 15.96 -18.31 -25.07
CA PRO A 107 16.93 -18.25 -23.99
C PRO A 107 17.38 -16.82 -23.65
N ASN A 108 17.06 -15.82 -24.47
CA ASN A 108 17.41 -14.42 -24.22
C ASN A 108 16.28 -13.61 -23.58
N SER A 109 15.12 -14.22 -23.34
CA SER A 109 13.98 -13.50 -22.76
C SER A 109 14.27 -13.06 -21.32
N THR A 110 14.08 -11.76 -21.06
CA THR A 110 14.17 -11.13 -19.73
C THR A 110 12.80 -10.73 -19.17
N ASN A 111 11.72 -11.14 -19.84
CA ASN A 111 10.37 -10.79 -19.40
C ASN A 111 9.97 -11.59 -18.16
N LEU A 112 9.47 -10.87 -17.15
CA LEU A 112 8.81 -11.50 -16.01
C LEU A 112 7.49 -12.14 -16.44
N THR A 113 7.40 -13.45 -16.28
CA THR A 113 6.24 -14.26 -16.64
C THR A 113 6.07 -15.40 -15.64
N VAL A 114 5.00 -16.19 -15.75
CA VAL A 114 4.90 -17.45 -15.00
C VAL A 114 6.03 -18.44 -15.33
N ALA A 115 6.60 -18.34 -16.54
CA ALA A 115 7.71 -19.17 -16.98
C ALA A 115 9.07 -18.67 -16.45
N ASN A 116 9.28 -17.36 -16.38
CA ASN A 116 10.49 -16.72 -15.85
C ASN A 116 10.11 -15.71 -14.75
N PRO A 117 9.74 -16.16 -13.55
CA PRO A 117 9.05 -15.34 -12.55
C PRO A 117 9.96 -14.61 -11.56
N ILE A 118 11.29 -14.79 -11.62
CA ILE A 118 12.21 -14.26 -10.61
C ILE A 118 12.83 -12.94 -11.10
N PRO A 119 12.52 -11.79 -10.46
CA PRO A 119 13.17 -10.53 -10.81
C PRO A 119 14.65 -10.56 -10.41
N VAL A 120 15.50 -9.93 -11.22
CA VAL A 120 16.92 -9.76 -10.94
C VAL A 120 17.10 -8.65 -9.92
N LYS A 121 17.72 -8.96 -8.78
CA LYS A 121 18.08 -7.97 -7.78
C LYS A 121 19.15 -7.03 -8.38
N THR A 122 18.86 -5.73 -8.40
CA THR A 122 19.76 -4.69 -8.92
C THR A 122 20.67 -4.13 -7.84
N SER A 123 20.18 -4.03 -6.61
CA SER A 123 20.93 -3.53 -5.45
C SER A 123 20.28 -3.96 -4.13
N ASP A 124 20.98 -3.68 -3.02
CA ASP A 124 20.38 -3.65 -1.68
C ASP A 124 20.28 -2.17 -1.27
N GLN A 125 19.15 -1.77 -0.70
CA GLN A 125 18.85 -0.38 -0.35
C GLN A 125 18.59 -0.29 1.15
N ALA A 126 19.48 0.38 1.88
CA ALA A 126 19.26 0.71 3.28
C ALA A 126 18.37 1.96 3.35
N ILE A 127 17.11 1.75 3.73
CA ILE A 127 16.10 2.82 3.74
C ILE A 127 15.69 3.16 5.18
N PRO A 128 15.22 4.39 5.43
CA PRO A 128 14.78 4.80 6.75
C PRO A 128 13.50 4.08 7.18
N MET A 129 13.36 3.90 8.48
CA MET A 129 12.21 3.32 9.14
C MET A 129 11.84 4.17 10.36
N LEU A 130 10.54 4.34 10.59
CA LEU A 130 10.00 4.99 11.78
C LEU A 130 9.26 3.97 12.64
N ILE A 131 9.52 4.00 13.94
CA ILE A 131 8.93 3.08 14.90
C ILE A 131 8.31 3.91 16.03
N THR A 132 7.11 3.53 16.46
CA THR A 132 6.50 4.06 17.68
C THR A 132 6.14 2.93 18.64
N THR A 133 6.51 3.03 19.91
CA THR A 133 6.16 2.03 20.94
C THR A 133 5.35 2.64 22.07
N PRO A 134 4.38 1.91 22.66
CA PRO A 134 3.63 2.41 23.81
C PRO A 134 4.57 2.70 24.98
N ASN A 135 4.30 3.79 25.71
CA ASN A 135 5.05 4.18 26.91
C ASN A 135 4.15 4.19 28.16
N ALA A 136 4.70 4.60 29.30
CA ALA A 136 3.96 4.61 30.58
C ALA A 136 2.66 5.45 30.54
N ASN A 137 2.59 6.49 29.70
CA ASN A 137 1.37 7.32 29.56
C ASN A 137 0.25 6.60 28.81
N SER A 138 0.58 5.61 27.97
CA SER A 138 -0.41 4.78 27.27
C SER A 138 -1.16 3.83 28.19
N GLY A 139 -0.64 3.58 29.40
CA GLY A 139 -1.17 2.58 30.32
C GLY A 139 -0.72 1.14 30.03
N HIS A 140 0.17 0.93 29.05
CA HIS A 140 0.70 -0.37 28.68
C HIS A 140 2.17 -0.53 29.05
N THR A 141 2.59 -1.78 29.22
CA THR A 141 3.99 -2.18 29.45
C THR A 141 4.37 -3.28 28.47
N LYS A 142 5.62 -3.29 27.99
CA LYS A 142 6.12 -4.27 27.00
C LYS A 142 5.77 -5.69 27.46
N PRO A 143 4.94 -6.45 26.70
CA PRO A 143 4.65 -7.84 27.03
C PRO A 143 5.91 -8.70 27.00
N ALA A 144 5.89 -9.83 27.68
CA ALA A 144 7.04 -10.74 27.73
C ALA A 144 7.43 -11.31 26.35
N ALA A 145 6.48 -11.38 25.41
CA ALA A 145 6.70 -11.81 24.03
C ALA A 145 7.17 -10.67 23.10
N GLY A 146 7.27 -9.43 23.60
CA GLY A 146 7.46 -8.23 22.80
C GLY A 146 6.15 -7.48 22.53
N TRP A 147 6.25 -6.29 21.93
CA TRP A 147 5.09 -5.50 21.54
C TRP A 147 4.38 -6.12 20.33
N PRO A 148 3.04 -6.26 20.34
CA PRO A 148 2.31 -6.58 19.12
C PRO A 148 2.42 -5.41 18.13
N VAL A 149 2.48 -5.71 16.83
CA VAL A 149 2.88 -4.73 15.81
C VAL A 149 1.77 -4.43 14.80
N VAL A 150 1.64 -3.15 14.46
CA VAL A 150 0.94 -2.67 13.26
C VAL A 150 1.96 -2.13 12.27
N LEU A 151 2.04 -2.74 11.08
CA LEU A 151 2.73 -2.13 9.95
C LEU A 151 1.84 -1.06 9.33
N PHE A 152 2.39 0.12 9.05
CA PHE A 152 1.63 1.27 8.58
C PHE A 152 2.08 1.73 7.19
N GLY A 153 1.13 1.79 6.25
CA GLY A 153 1.33 2.29 4.88
C GLY A 153 0.82 3.73 4.71
N HIS A 154 1.71 4.63 4.29
CA HIS A 154 1.40 6.04 4.04
C HIS A 154 0.72 6.27 2.67
N GLY A 155 0.07 7.42 2.50
CA GLY A 155 -0.56 7.84 1.24
C GLY A 155 0.43 8.40 0.22
N LEU A 156 0.00 8.54 -1.04
CA LEU A 156 0.81 9.16 -2.10
C LEU A 156 1.13 10.61 -1.75
N GLY A 157 2.37 11.05 -1.99
CA GLY A 157 2.82 12.39 -1.61
C GLY A 157 3.23 12.50 -0.13
N GLY A 158 2.91 11.49 0.68
CA GLY A 158 3.31 11.38 2.07
C GLY A 158 4.65 10.66 2.24
N ASN A 159 4.96 10.28 3.48
CA ASN A 159 6.13 9.50 3.84
C ASN A 159 5.87 8.76 5.17
N ARG A 160 6.84 7.98 5.63
CA ARG A 160 6.83 7.21 6.88
C ARG A 160 6.34 7.98 8.11
N SER A 161 6.52 9.30 8.17
CA SER A 161 6.07 10.13 9.30
C SER A 161 4.54 10.21 9.45
N GLN A 162 3.78 9.87 8.41
CA GLN A 162 2.31 9.81 8.50
C GLN A 162 1.82 8.81 9.56
N LEU A 163 2.64 7.83 9.94
CA LEU A 163 2.37 6.95 11.07
C LEU A 163 2.11 7.73 12.37
N LEU A 164 2.82 8.85 12.59
CA LEU A 164 2.73 9.60 13.84
C LEU A 164 1.32 10.13 14.12
N ALA A 165 0.51 10.34 13.08
CA ALA A 165 -0.87 10.77 13.23
C ALA A 165 -1.79 9.70 13.84
N ALA A 166 -1.42 8.42 13.74
CA ALA A 166 -2.17 7.28 14.30
C ALA A 166 -1.47 6.65 15.52
N ALA A 167 -0.22 7.05 15.80
CA ALA A 167 0.64 6.42 16.80
C ALA A 167 0.04 6.45 18.22
N ASP A 168 -0.61 7.55 18.64
CA ASP A 168 -1.22 7.61 19.97
C ASP A 168 -2.41 6.66 20.12
N SER A 169 -3.23 6.48 19.07
CA SER A 169 -4.35 5.53 19.09
C SER A 169 -3.87 4.08 19.13
N LEU A 170 -2.81 3.76 18.38
CA LEU A 170 -2.20 2.44 18.40
C LEU A 170 -1.51 2.16 19.75
N ALA A 171 -0.81 3.14 20.31
CA ALA A 171 -0.20 3.02 21.63
C ALA A 171 -1.23 2.86 22.74
N ALA A 172 -2.35 3.61 22.69
CA ALA A 172 -3.47 3.42 23.61
C ALA A 172 -4.10 2.02 23.51
N ALA A 173 -4.01 1.38 22.35
CA ALA A 173 -4.42 -0.01 22.12
C ALA A 173 -3.33 -1.04 22.48
N GLY A 174 -2.14 -0.60 22.91
CA GLY A 174 -1.04 -1.47 23.31
C GLY A 174 -0.16 -1.99 22.16
N PHE A 175 -0.25 -1.36 20.98
CA PHE A 175 0.52 -1.75 19.80
C PHE A 175 1.73 -0.84 19.58
N ALA A 176 2.85 -1.47 19.23
CA ALA A 176 3.89 -0.77 18.49
C ALA A 176 3.48 -0.63 17.02
N ALA A 177 4.04 0.37 16.35
CA ALA A 177 3.78 0.59 14.94
C ALA A 177 5.07 0.91 14.18
N ILE A 178 5.16 0.42 12.95
CA ILE A 178 6.36 0.53 12.12
C ILE A 178 5.97 0.99 10.71
N ALA A 179 6.67 1.99 10.19
CA ALA A 179 6.48 2.51 8.84
C ALA A 179 7.81 2.66 8.11
N ILE A 180 7.79 2.32 6.83
CA ILE A 180 8.84 2.57 5.84
C ILE A 180 8.24 3.36 4.68
N ASP A 181 9.08 4.00 3.88
CA ASP A 181 8.62 4.70 2.69
C ASP A 181 8.38 3.74 1.53
N GLY A 182 7.28 3.97 0.81
CA GLY A 182 7.07 3.38 -0.50
C GLY A 182 8.13 3.85 -1.50
N VAL A 183 8.24 3.15 -2.63
CA VAL A 183 9.19 3.52 -3.69
C VAL A 183 8.98 4.98 -4.13
N LEU A 184 10.08 5.73 -4.23
CA LEU A 184 10.12 7.17 -4.57
C LEU A 184 9.37 8.09 -3.61
N HIS A 185 9.21 7.66 -2.36
CA HIS A 185 8.74 8.49 -1.26
C HIS A 185 9.84 8.68 -0.21
N GLY A 186 9.68 9.67 0.66
CA GLY A 186 10.65 9.94 1.70
C GLY A 186 10.49 11.35 2.28
N ILE A 187 11.41 11.70 3.16
CA ILE A 187 11.52 13.05 3.70
C ILE A 187 12.55 13.78 2.85
N THR A 188 12.26 15.00 2.42
CA THR A 188 13.23 15.79 1.62
C THR A 188 13.97 16.77 2.53
N PRO A 189 15.18 17.24 2.14
CA PRO A 189 15.91 18.24 2.93
C PRO A 189 15.17 19.58 3.08
N GLN A 190 14.16 19.83 2.25
CA GLN A 190 13.30 21.03 2.32
C GLN A 190 12.23 20.93 3.41
N ASP A 191 11.92 19.72 3.91
CA ASP A 191 10.98 19.53 5.01
C ASP A 191 11.63 19.84 6.36
N THR A 192 11.67 21.14 6.69
CA THR A 192 12.27 21.61 7.95
C THR A 192 11.55 21.11 9.21
N ALA A 193 10.27 20.72 9.12
CA ALA A 193 9.53 20.19 10.26
C ALA A 193 9.94 18.74 10.57
N LEU A 194 10.29 17.99 9.53
CA LEU A 194 10.75 16.60 9.62
C LEU A 194 12.27 16.45 9.49
N ALA A 195 13.03 17.55 9.51
CA ALA A 195 14.49 17.52 9.36
C ALA A 195 15.21 16.52 10.30
N PRO A 196 14.81 16.33 11.57
CA PRO A 196 15.41 15.31 12.44
C PRO A 196 15.19 13.86 11.98
N LEU A 197 14.20 13.63 11.13
CA LEU A 197 13.86 12.31 10.59
C LEU A 197 14.43 12.08 9.18
N TYR A 198 14.89 13.12 8.48
CA TYR A 198 15.56 13.01 7.18
C TYR A 198 16.90 12.27 7.31
N ILE A 199 17.13 11.25 6.49
CA ILE A 199 18.22 10.28 6.71
C ILE A 199 19.61 10.92 6.81
N GLU A 200 19.91 11.96 6.02
CA GLU A 200 21.22 12.61 6.02
C GLU A 200 21.50 13.41 7.30
N ASN A 201 20.47 13.69 8.10
CA ASN A 201 20.59 14.33 9.40
C ASN A 201 20.69 13.32 10.56
N THR A 202 20.82 12.03 10.26
CA THR A 202 20.84 10.94 11.25
C THR A 202 22.21 10.27 11.34
N PRO A 203 22.45 9.42 12.37
CA PRO A 203 23.67 8.61 12.43
C PRO A 203 23.90 7.66 11.26
N TRP A 204 22.88 7.42 10.41
CA TRP A 204 22.95 6.50 9.26
C TRP A 204 23.21 7.20 7.92
N ALA A 205 23.49 8.51 7.91
CA ALA A 205 23.70 9.30 6.69
C ALA A 205 24.72 8.69 5.71
N ASP A 206 25.76 8.02 6.22
CA ASP A 206 26.83 7.44 5.39
C ASP A 206 26.47 6.06 4.80
N VAL A 207 25.41 5.42 5.28
CA VAL A 207 25.09 4.00 4.98
C VAL A 207 23.67 3.78 4.47
N ALA A 208 22.83 4.82 4.47
CA ALA A 208 21.44 4.76 4.07
C ALA A 208 21.04 5.99 3.26
N ASN A 209 19.96 5.87 2.50
CA ASN A 209 19.44 6.93 1.66
C ASN A 209 17.91 6.97 1.72
N GLU A 210 17.32 8.14 1.48
CA GLU A 210 15.88 8.23 1.29
C GLU A 210 15.47 7.41 0.08
N ARG A 211 14.24 6.90 0.12
CA ARG A 211 13.70 6.08 -0.98
C ARG A 211 13.35 6.93 -2.21
N THR A 212 13.40 8.26 -2.09
CA THR A 212 13.40 9.26 -3.17
C THR A 212 14.71 9.30 -3.96
N PHE A 213 15.82 8.86 -3.36
CA PHE A 213 17.19 9.08 -3.86
C PHE A 213 17.55 10.56 -4.08
N ASP A 214 16.82 11.47 -3.43
CA ASP A 214 16.96 12.92 -3.56
C ASP A 214 17.06 13.41 -5.01
N VAL A 215 16.25 12.80 -5.87
CA VAL A 215 16.18 13.14 -7.29
C VAL A 215 15.60 14.53 -7.51
N ASP A 216 16.03 15.16 -8.59
CA ASP A 216 15.59 16.49 -9.06
C ASP A 216 15.39 16.36 -10.58
N TYR A 217 14.19 15.97 -10.98
CA TYR A 217 13.81 15.71 -12.37
C TYR A 217 12.79 16.71 -12.89
N VAL A 218 12.13 17.47 -12.01
CA VAL A 218 11.13 18.46 -12.40
C VAL A 218 11.37 19.80 -11.71
N ASP A 219 10.87 20.86 -12.32
CA ASP A 219 10.76 22.14 -11.63
C ASP A 219 9.60 22.05 -10.62
N ASN A 220 9.91 22.23 -9.35
CA ASN A 220 8.99 22.00 -8.22
C ASN A 220 7.82 23.00 -8.17
N VAL A 221 7.88 24.08 -8.98
CA VAL A 221 6.82 25.08 -9.09
C VAL A 221 5.88 24.76 -10.25
N THR A 222 6.42 24.35 -11.39
CA THR A 222 5.68 24.18 -12.64
C THR A 222 5.34 22.72 -12.96
N GLY A 223 6.05 21.76 -12.36
CA GLY A 223 5.97 20.33 -12.67
C GLY A 223 6.55 19.97 -14.05
N ALA A 224 7.22 20.92 -14.72
CA ALA A 224 7.83 20.68 -16.02
C ALA A 224 9.11 19.85 -15.86
N PHE A 225 9.38 18.96 -16.82
CA PHE A 225 10.60 18.15 -16.81
C PHE A 225 11.86 19.01 -16.95
N GLY A 226 12.84 18.77 -16.08
CA GLY A 226 14.11 19.47 -15.99
C GLY A 226 14.42 19.88 -14.55
N PRO A 227 15.67 19.70 -14.07
CA PRO A 227 16.02 20.00 -12.68
C PRO A 227 15.96 21.50 -12.38
N ASP A 228 15.53 21.86 -11.16
CA ASP A 228 15.52 23.24 -10.66
C ASP A 228 16.49 23.50 -9.48
N GLY A 229 17.22 22.47 -9.05
CA GLY A 229 18.14 22.50 -7.92
C GLY A 229 17.46 22.22 -6.57
N ILE A 230 16.20 21.83 -6.56
CA ILE A 230 15.42 21.45 -5.38
C ILE A 230 15.00 19.98 -5.53
N VAL A 231 15.26 19.18 -4.51
CA VAL A 231 14.81 17.78 -4.49
C VAL A 231 13.30 17.70 -4.71
N ASP A 232 12.89 16.81 -5.61
CA ASP A 232 11.48 16.61 -5.94
C ASP A 232 10.70 16.16 -4.71
N PRO A 233 9.46 16.64 -4.49
CA PRO A 233 8.65 16.22 -3.35
C PRO A 233 8.41 14.71 -3.33
N SER A 234 8.22 14.17 -2.12
CA SER A 234 7.89 12.75 -1.92
C SER A 234 6.78 12.27 -2.85
N GLY A 235 6.97 11.13 -3.50
CA GLY A 235 5.95 10.47 -4.32
C GLY A 235 5.68 11.11 -5.69
N THR A 236 6.34 12.22 -6.04
CA THR A 236 6.14 12.95 -7.32
C THR A 236 6.20 12.01 -8.53
N HIS A 237 7.11 11.04 -8.49
CA HIS A 237 7.40 10.12 -9.59
C HIS A 237 6.81 8.72 -9.42
N ALA A 238 6.09 8.46 -8.32
CA ALA A 238 5.59 7.13 -8.02
C ALA A 238 4.47 6.70 -9.00
N LEU A 239 3.58 7.62 -9.38
CA LEU A 239 2.57 7.44 -10.43
C LEU A 239 3.15 7.70 -11.82
N ASN A 240 4.04 6.82 -12.28
CA ASN A 240 4.75 7.01 -13.53
C ASN A 240 3.88 6.72 -14.76
N LEU A 241 3.38 7.78 -15.39
CA LEU A 241 2.54 7.70 -16.61
C LEU A 241 3.36 7.53 -17.91
N VAL A 242 4.68 7.72 -17.84
CA VAL A 242 5.58 7.54 -19.00
C VAL A 242 5.93 6.06 -19.17
N SER A 243 6.19 5.37 -18.06
CA SER A 243 6.47 3.94 -18.01
C SER A 243 5.50 3.22 -17.08
N HIS A 244 4.43 2.66 -17.65
CA HIS A 244 3.46 1.86 -16.90
C HIS A 244 4.09 0.61 -16.25
N LEU A 245 5.19 0.10 -16.83
CA LEU A 245 5.94 -1.02 -16.25
C LEU A 245 6.67 -0.59 -14.97
N THR A 246 7.29 0.59 -15.00
CA THR A 246 7.93 1.17 -13.82
C THR A 246 6.88 1.50 -12.76
N PHE A 247 5.73 2.07 -13.13
CA PHE A 247 4.64 2.31 -12.18
C PHE A 247 4.15 1.00 -11.51
N ARG A 248 3.87 -0.04 -12.30
CA ARG A 248 3.51 -1.37 -11.78
C ARG A 248 4.55 -1.89 -10.79
N ASP A 249 5.83 -1.76 -11.14
CA ASP A 249 6.91 -2.33 -10.35
C ASP A 249 7.29 -1.47 -9.13
N ASN A 250 6.97 -0.17 -9.11
CA ASN A 250 7.01 0.67 -7.89
C ASN A 250 6.07 0.11 -6.81
N LEU A 251 4.85 -0.29 -7.20
CA LEU A 251 3.87 -0.90 -6.31
C LEU A 251 4.35 -2.28 -5.82
N ARG A 252 4.75 -3.16 -6.74
CA ARG A 252 5.28 -4.50 -6.41
C ARG A 252 6.52 -4.48 -5.54
N GLN A 253 7.41 -3.52 -5.76
CA GLN A 253 8.57 -3.34 -4.90
C GLN A 253 8.14 -2.91 -3.50
N SER A 254 7.18 -2.00 -3.37
CA SER A 254 6.65 -1.61 -2.05
C SER A 254 5.97 -2.77 -1.33
N GLU A 255 5.25 -3.64 -2.05
CA GLU A 255 4.67 -4.89 -1.52
C GLU A 255 5.76 -5.89 -1.05
N ALA A 256 6.84 -6.02 -1.82
CA ALA A 256 7.98 -6.87 -1.47
C ALA A 256 8.75 -6.33 -0.26
N ASP A 257 8.93 -5.01 -0.19
CA ASP A 257 9.56 -4.30 0.92
C ASP A 257 8.78 -4.55 2.23
N LEU A 258 7.45 -4.41 2.21
CA LEU A 258 6.58 -4.72 3.35
C LEU A 258 6.65 -6.20 3.76
N SER A 259 6.78 -7.12 2.79
CA SER A 259 6.95 -8.55 3.08
C SER A 259 8.28 -8.87 3.77
N VAL A 260 9.36 -8.20 3.35
CA VAL A 260 10.66 -8.31 4.03
C VAL A 260 10.60 -7.69 5.41
N LEU A 261 9.96 -6.53 5.56
CA LEU A 261 9.75 -5.90 6.86
C LEU A 261 8.98 -6.83 7.80
N ALA A 262 7.86 -7.41 7.37
CA ALA A 262 7.03 -8.30 8.18
C ALA A 262 7.84 -9.49 8.75
N VAL A 263 8.62 -10.17 7.91
CA VAL A 263 9.47 -11.29 8.38
C VAL A 263 10.69 -10.83 9.19
N THR A 264 11.02 -9.54 9.17
CA THR A 264 12.13 -8.94 9.93
C THR A 264 11.70 -8.52 11.33
N VAL A 265 10.44 -8.08 11.52
CA VAL A 265 9.87 -7.66 12.82
C VAL A 265 10.28 -8.56 14.01
N PRO A 266 10.20 -9.90 13.92
CA PRO A 266 10.56 -10.79 15.05
C PRO A 266 12.02 -10.70 15.54
N TYR A 267 12.89 -10.00 14.81
CA TYR A 267 14.33 -9.94 15.05
C TYR A 267 14.83 -8.53 15.35
N MET A 268 13.94 -7.53 15.31
CA MET A 268 14.32 -6.14 15.51
C MET A 268 14.56 -5.85 17.00
N ASP A 269 15.66 -5.15 17.27
CA ASP A 269 16.08 -4.61 18.56
C ASP A 269 16.15 -3.08 18.43
N ILE A 270 15.37 -2.37 19.23
CA ILE A 270 15.22 -0.91 19.19
C ILE A 270 15.82 -0.22 20.42
N ASP A 271 16.20 -0.98 21.46
CA ASP A 271 16.76 -0.43 22.71
C ASP A 271 18.24 -0.83 22.94
N GLY A 272 18.78 -1.68 22.08
CA GLY A 272 20.18 -2.09 22.04
C GLY A 272 20.54 -3.14 23.09
N ASP A 273 19.56 -3.80 23.70
CA ASP A 273 19.78 -4.84 24.71
C ASP A 273 20.07 -6.24 24.13
N THR A 274 20.10 -6.36 22.79
CA THR A 274 20.32 -7.57 21.99
C THR A 274 19.17 -8.59 22.00
N LEU A 275 18.01 -8.24 22.56
CA LEU A 275 16.79 -9.04 22.54
C LEU A 275 15.77 -8.44 21.56
N PRO A 276 14.98 -9.27 20.87
CA PRO A 276 13.89 -8.76 20.04
C PRO A 276 12.83 -8.04 20.87
N ASP A 277 12.35 -6.89 20.36
CA ASP A 277 11.39 -6.03 21.04
C ASP A 277 9.93 -6.26 20.66
N PHE A 278 9.69 -7.01 19.59
CA PHE A 278 8.37 -7.19 19.00
C PHE A 278 7.90 -8.64 19.06
N ASP A 279 6.59 -8.81 19.25
CA ASP A 279 5.93 -10.10 19.10
C ASP A 279 5.96 -10.50 17.63
N GLY A 280 6.78 -11.50 17.33
CA GLY A 280 6.98 -12.02 15.99
C GLY A 280 5.97 -13.07 15.53
N SER A 281 4.92 -13.33 16.30
CA SER A 281 3.93 -14.37 15.96
C SER A 281 3.07 -13.98 14.75
N THR A 282 2.55 -12.75 14.74
CA THR A 282 1.78 -12.14 13.65
C THR A 282 1.97 -10.63 13.63
N VAL A 283 1.56 -9.98 12.56
CA VAL A 283 1.48 -8.52 12.44
C VAL A 283 0.08 -8.10 12.00
N ASN A 284 -0.30 -6.87 12.34
CA ASN A 284 -1.46 -6.20 11.76
C ASN A 284 -1.01 -5.21 10.70
N TYR A 285 -1.92 -4.80 9.81
CA TYR A 285 -1.65 -3.80 8.79
C TYR A 285 -2.69 -2.68 8.80
N ALA A 286 -2.25 -1.43 8.73
CA ALA A 286 -3.11 -0.28 8.47
C ALA A 286 -2.55 0.55 7.31
N GLY A 287 -3.40 0.96 6.38
CA GLY A 287 -2.99 1.78 5.25
C GLY A 287 -4.02 2.85 4.89
N LEU A 288 -3.53 4.03 4.48
CA LEU A 288 -4.34 5.09 3.90
C LEU A 288 -4.01 5.24 2.41
N SER A 289 -5.02 5.38 1.55
CA SER A 289 -4.83 5.79 0.15
C SER A 289 -3.88 4.85 -0.61
N ALA A 290 -2.73 5.33 -1.10
CA ALA A 290 -1.68 4.49 -1.69
C ALA A 290 -1.23 3.36 -0.76
N GLY A 291 -1.19 3.60 0.56
CA GLY A 291 -0.95 2.55 1.56
C GLY A 291 -2.06 1.50 1.54
N ALA A 292 -3.33 1.86 1.37
CA ALA A 292 -4.40 0.88 1.19
C ALA A 292 -4.33 0.12 -0.15
N ILE A 293 -3.88 0.79 -1.23
CA ILE A 293 -3.63 0.17 -2.54
C ILE A 293 -2.54 -0.91 -2.42
N ILE A 294 -1.33 -0.52 -2.02
CA ILE A 294 -0.18 -1.43 -1.82
C ILE A 294 -0.52 -2.50 -0.77
N GLY A 295 -1.17 -2.07 0.31
CA GLY A 295 -1.60 -2.90 1.42
C GLY A 295 -2.55 -4.03 1.05
N THR A 296 -3.37 -3.87 0.00
CA THR A 296 -4.29 -4.92 -0.44
C THR A 296 -3.53 -6.14 -0.95
N ALA A 297 -2.55 -5.94 -1.84
CA ALA A 297 -1.72 -7.01 -2.37
C ALA A 297 -0.79 -7.59 -1.28
N PHE A 298 -0.15 -6.72 -0.49
CA PHE A 298 0.66 -7.14 0.66
C PHE A 298 -0.12 -8.05 1.62
N THR A 299 -1.33 -7.67 2.01
CA THR A 299 -2.22 -8.44 2.90
C THR A 299 -2.57 -9.81 2.33
N ALA A 300 -2.83 -9.90 1.02
CA ALA A 300 -3.08 -11.17 0.33
C ALA A 300 -1.84 -12.07 0.27
N LEU A 301 -0.65 -11.47 0.15
CA LEU A 301 0.62 -12.19 -0.01
C LEU A 301 1.20 -12.68 1.31
N GLU A 302 1.12 -11.88 2.37
CA GLU A 302 1.88 -12.04 3.61
C GLU A 302 1.13 -12.89 4.64
N PRO A 303 1.58 -14.13 4.95
CA PRO A 303 0.95 -14.98 5.96
C PRO A 303 1.04 -14.47 7.40
N MET A 304 1.99 -13.58 7.71
CA MET A 304 2.11 -12.97 9.02
C MET A 304 1.04 -11.94 9.30
N VAL A 305 0.42 -11.34 8.27
CA VAL A 305 -0.70 -10.41 8.49
C VAL A 305 -1.89 -11.22 9.01
N SER A 306 -2.48 -10.78 10.13
CA SER A 306 -3.73 -11.36 10.64
C SER A 306 -4.93 -10.49 10.29
N ASN A 307 -4.81 -9.19 10.57
CA ASN A 307 -5.88 -8.21 10.42
C ASN A 307 -5.39 -7.00 9.62
N ALA A 308 -6.20 -6.52 8.68
CA ALA A 308 -5.88 -5.38 7.84
C ALA A 308 -6.99 -4.32 7.84
N LEU A 309 -6.61 -3.06 8.05
CA LEU A 309 -7.48 -1.90 7.85
C LEU A 309 -7.01 -1.10 6.64
N LEU A 310 -7.87 -1.01 5.64
CA LEU A 310 -7.58 -0.37 4.35
C LEU A 310 -8.49 0.84 4.19
N SER A 311 -7.95 2.03 4.43
CA SER A 311 -8.73 3.28 4.41
C SER A 311 -8.55 4.04 3.10
N ALA A 312 -9.66 4.43 2.49
CA ALA A 312 -9.72 5.27 1.29
C ALA A 312 -8.83 4.75 0.13
N GLY A 313 -8.75 3.42 -0.05
CA GLY A 313 -8.08 2.78 -1.19
C GLY A 313 -9.03 2.55 -2.38
N MET A 314 -8.49 2.12 -3.52
CA MET A 314 -9.28 1.75 -4.70
C MET A 314 -8.67 0.58 -5.49
N GLY A 315 -9.50 -0.16 -6.21
CA GLY A 315 -9.07 -1.04 -7.30
C GLY A 315 -9.30 -0.42 -8.67
N GLY A 316 -8.82 -1.08 -9.74
CA GLY A 316 -9.01 -0.65 -11.13
C GLY A 316 -8.33 0.69 -11.41
N MET A 317 -7.03 0.74 -11.17
CA MET A 317 -6.26 1.97 -11.03
C MET A 317 -6.25 2.85 -12.27
N ALA A 318 -6.15 2.28 -13.47
CA ALA A 318 -5.94 3.07 -14.69
C ALA A 318 -7.08 4.09 -14.89
N ARG A 319 -8.33 3.61 -14.84
CA ARG A 319 -9.52 4.46 -14.96
C ARG A 319 -9.91 5.14 -13.66
N GLY A 320 -9.53 4.60 -12.52
CA GLY A 320 -9.69 5.25 -11.22
C GLY A 320 -8.90 6.57 -11.13
N PHE A 321 -7.61 6.54 -11.48
CA PHE A 321 -6.77 7.75 -11.51
C PHE A 321 -7.21 8.74 -12.58
N GLU A 322 -7.63 8.26 -13.75
CA GLU A 322 -8.18 9.14 -14.79
C GLU A 322 -9.45 9.85 -14.34
N ALA A 323 -10.38 9.14 -13.69
CA ALA A 323 -11.64 9.71 -13.23
C ALA A 323 -11.52 10.55 -11.95
N SER A 324 -10.41 10.46 -11.23
CA SER A 324 -10.11 11.25 -10.03
C SER A 324 -10.24 12.75 -10.31
N GLU A 325 -10.87 13.49 -9.39
CA GLU A 325 -10.93 14.95 -9.47
C GLU A 325 -9.56 15.58 -9.20
N PHE A 326 -8.74 14.94 -8.37
CA PHE A 326 -7.38 15.38 -8.05
C PHE A 326 -6.38 15.02 -9.16
N PHE A 327 -6.29 13.75 -9.57
CA PHE A 327 -5.27 13.29 -10.53
C PHE A 327 -5.70 13.45 -11.99
N GLY A 328 -6.98 13.30 -12.27
CA GLY A 328 -7.53 13.24 -13.63
C GLY A 328 -7.19 14.44 -14.50
N PRO A 329 -7.29 15.70 -14.02
CA PRO A 329 -6.94 16.88 -14.82
C PRO A 329 -5.51 16.83 -15.36
N THR A 330 -4.52 16.51 -14.51
CA THR A 330 -3.11 16.43 -14.90
C THR A 330 -2.86 15.29 -15.88
N ILE A 331 -3.44 14.10 -15.62
CA ILE A 331 -3.33 12.95 -16.51
C ILE A 331 -3.89 13.28 -17.91
N ARG A 332 -5.10 13.84 -17.98
CA ARG A 332 -5.73 14.21 -19.25
C ARG A 332 -4.95 15.28 -20.00
N ALA A 333 -4.44 16.29 -19.31
CA ALA A 333 -3.63 17.34 -19.91
C ALA A 333 -2.32 16.79 -20.48
N GLY A 334 -1.64 15.88 -19.76
CA GLY A 334 -0.43 15.22 -20.23
C GLY A 334 -0.68 14.35 -21.47
N LEU A 335 -1.77 13.58 -21.48
CA LEU A 335 -2.18 12.77 -22.63
C LEU A 335 -2.55 13.63 -23.84
N GLU A 336 -3.23 14.75 -23.62
CA GLU A 336 -3.59 15.70 -24.68
C GLU A 336 -2.33 16.28 -25.37
N GLN A 337 -1.27 16.58 -24.61
CA GLN A 337 0.01 17.02 -25.18
C GLN A 337 0.67 15.96 -26.08
N LEU A 338 0.38 14.67 -25.84
CA LEU A 338 0.84 13.54 -26.67
C LEU A 338 -0.13 13.22 -27.83
N GLY A 339 -1.21 13.99 -28.00
CA GLY A 339 -2.24 13.75 -29.00
C GLY A 339 -3.20 12.61 -28.65
N VAL A 340 -3.20 12.15 -27.40
CA VAL A 340 -4.11 11.11 -26.89
C VAL A 340 -5.31 11.81 -26.25
N LEU A 341 -6.35 12.06 -27.06
CA LEU A 341 -7.48 12.91 -26.68
C LEU A 341 -8.69 12.12 -26.13
N PRO A 342 -9.37 12.59 -25.07
CA PRO A 342 -10.59 11.96 -24.55
C PRO A 342 -11.64 11.68 -25.63
N GLY A 343 -12.32 10.54 -25.54
CA GLY A 343 -13.35 10.11 -26.49
C GLY A 343 -12.82 9.52 -27.81
N THR A 344 -11.50 9.40 -27.97
CA THR A 344 -10.88 8.73 -29.14
C THR A 344 -10.57 7.26 -28.84
N ALA A 345 -10.52 6.43 -29.88
CA ALA A 345 -10.13 5.02 -29.74
C ALA A 345 -8.72 4.86 -29.14
N THR A 346 -7.79 5.78 -29.44
CA THR A 346 -6.43 5.77 -28.88
C THR A 346 -6.44 6.03 -27.38
N TYR A 347 -7.28 6.94 -26.90
CA TYR A 347 -7.43 7.20 -25.46
C TYR A 347 -8.00 6.00 -24.72
N GLU A 348 -9.02 5.36 -25.30
CA GLU A 348 -9.59 4.14 -24.72
C GLU A 348 -8.58 2.99 -24.69
N LEU A 349 -7.85 2.80 -25.79
CA LEU A 349 -6.79 1.80 -25.89
C LEU A 349 -5.64 2.08 -24.91
N PHE A 350 -5.27 3.34 -24.70
CA PHE A 350 -4.24 3.73 -23.74
C PHE A 350 -4.55 3.21 -22.34
N PHE A 351 -5.76 3.48 -21.84
CA PHE A 351 -6.15 3.03 -20.50
C PHE A 351 -6.42 1.52 -20.42
N THR A 352 -6.88 0.88 -21.51
CA THR A 352 -6.93 -0.59 -21.57
C THR A 352 -5.53 -1.20 -21.46
N ALA A 353 -4.56 -0.65 -22.18
CA ALA A 353 -3.16 -1.11 -22.13
C ALA A 353 -2.52 -0.82 -20.76
N MET A 354 -2.75 0.38 -20.21
CA MET A 354 -2.31 0.76 -18.86
C MET A 354 -2.83 -0.22 -17.83
N GLN A 355 -4.14 -0.48 -17.81
CA GLN A 355 -4.74 -1.43 -16.86
C GLN A 355 -4.13 -2.83 -17.02
N SER A 356 -4.00 -3.32 -18.26
CA SER A 356 -3.40 -4.63 -18.52
C SER A 356 -1.97 -4.76 -17.98
N VAL A 357 -1.18 -3.68 -18.02
CA VAL A 357 0.16 -3.66 -17.43
C VAL A 357 0.07 -3.66 -15.91
N LEU A 358 -0.80 -2.82 -15.33
CA LEU A 358 -0.93 -2.63 -13.89
C LEU A 358 -1.61 -3.80 -13.17
N ASP A 359 -2.38 -4.64 -13.85
CA ASP A 359 -3.25 -5.66 -13.24
C ASP A 359 -2.57 -6.48 -12.15
N SER A 360 -1.31 -6.85 -12.35
CA SER A 360 -0.56 -7.65 -11.38
C SER A 360 -0.15 -6.95 -10.08
N ALA A 361 -0.31 -5.63 -10.01
CA ALA A 361 -0.14 -4.78 -8.83
C ALA A 361 -1.45 -4.07 -8.45
N ASP A 362 -2.54 -4.31 -9.18
CA ASP A 362 -3.82 -3.63 -8.95
C ASP A 362 -4.56 -4.29 -7.78
N PRO A 363 -5.01 -3.52 -6.78
CA PRO A 363 -5.75 -4.06 -5.62
C PRO A 363 -6.96 -4.90 -6.00
N ILE A 364 -7.64 -4.61 -7.11
CA ILE A 364 -8.83 -5.36 -7.53
C ILE A 364 -8.54 -6.85 -7.75
N ASN A 365 -7.31 -7.16 -8.16
CA ASN A 365 -6.87 -8.52 -8.46
C ASN A 365 -6.40 -9.29 -7.22
N TRP A 366 -6.19 -8.59 -6.10
CA TRP A 366 -5.77 -9.15 -4.82
C TRP A 366 -6.88 -9.12 -3.76
N ALA A 367 -7.88 -8.25 -3.93
CA ALA A 367 -9.00 -8.00 -3.04
C ALA A 367 -9.67 -9.28 -2.51
N ALA A 368 -10.13 -10.16 -3.42
CA ALA A 368 -10.79 -11.40 -3.03
C ALA A 368 -9.87 -12.35 -2.25
N GLU A 369 -8.57 -12.38 -2.59
CA GLU A 369 -7.61 -13.23 -1.89
C GLU A 369 -7.27 -12.67 -0.50
N ALA A 370 -7.14 -11.34 -0.36
CA ALA A 370 -6.96 -10.67 0.93
C ALA A 370 -8.11 -11.02 1.90
N ALA A 371 -9.36 -10.77 1.51
CA ALA A 371 -10.53 -11.03 2.35
C ALA A 371 -10.78 -12.53 2.60
N ARG A 372 -10.33 -13.42 1.71
CA ARG A 372 -10.41 -14.88 1.95
C ARG A 372 -9.42 -15.37 3.02
N LEU A 373 -8.32 -14.66 3.18
CA LEU A 373 -7.15 -15.12 3.94
C LEU A 373 -6.98 -14.41 5.27
N ARG A 374 -7.60 -13.25 5.46
CA ARG A 374 -7.36 -12.29 6.53
C ARG A 374 -8.68 -11.65 6.95
N ASN A 375 -8.71 -11.09 8.16
CA ASN A 375 -9.80 -10.20 8.56
C ASN A 375 -9.53 -8.82 7.96
N VAL A 376 -10.48 -8.30 7.18
CA VAL A 376 -10.30 -7.03 6.46
C VAL A 376 -11.42 -6.03 6.76
N VAL A 377 -11.02 -4.86 7.23
CA VAL A 377 -11.89 -3.69 7.34
C VAL A 377 -11.51 -2.67 6.28
N VAL A 378 -12.48 -2.25 5.48
CA VAL A 378 -12.31 -1.15 4.52
C VAL A 378 -13.06 0.09 5.02
N HIS A 379 -12.39 1.24 5.02
CA HIS A 379 -13.07 2.53 5.15
C HIS A 379 -13.22 3.17 3.77
N GLU A 380 -14.45 3.50 3.40
CA GLU A 380 -14.76 4.36 2.27
C GLU A 380 -15.12 5.76 2.79
N VAL A 381 -14.64 6.81 2.13
CA VAL A 381 -15.10 8.18 2.35
C VAL A 381 -16.01 8.59 1.20
N ILE A 382 -17.26 8.95 1.49
CA ILE A 382 -18.24 9.33 0.47
C ILE A 382 -17.87 10.67 -0.15
N GLY A 383 -17.80 10.71 -1.48
CA GLY A 383 -17.43 11.93 -2.22
C GLY A 383 -15.93 12.21 -2.18
N ASP A 384 -15.11 11.18 -2.00
CA ASP A 384 -13.66 11.27 -2.07
C ASP A 384 -13.22 11.82 -3.44
N MET A 385 -12.53 12.97 -3.41
CA MET A 385 -12.04 13.69 -4.59
C MET A 385 -10.69 13.15 -5.07
N VAL A 386 -9.98 12.38 -4.26
CA VAL A 386 -8.64 11.87 -4.55
C VAL A 386 -8.73 10.51 -5.21
N LEU A 387 -9.37 9.54 -4.56
CA LEU A 387 -9.62 8.21 -5.12
C LEU A 387 -11.13 7.97 -5.18
N PRO A 388 -11.74 7.91 -6.39
CA PRO A 388 -13.19 7.89 -6.51
C PRO A 388 -13.80 6.62 -5.90
N ASN A 389 -14.99 6.74 -5.32
CA ASN A 389 -15.70 5.58 -4.79
C ASN A 389 -16.12 4.61 -5.92
N PHE A 390 -16.49 5.13 -7.10
CA PHE A 390 -16.89 4.35 -8.27
C PHE A 390 -16.72 5.13 -9.58
N VAL A 391 -16.40 4.44 -10.67
CA VAL A 391 -16.31 5.03 -12.02
C VAL A 391 -17.34 4.39 -12.97
N PRO A 392 -18.39 5.12 -13.42
CA PRO A 392 -19.45 4.54 -14.25
C PRO A 392 -18.99 3.88 -15.56
N ALA A 393 -17.93 4.41 -16.18
CA ALA A 393 -17.38 3.88 -17.42
C ALA A 393 -16.34 2.75 -17.20
N ALA A 394 -16.02 2.41 -15.96
CA ALA A 394 -15.04 1.41 -15.58
C ALA A 394 -15.50 0.69 -14.29
N PRO A 395 -16.36 -0.35 -14.40
CA PRO A 395 -17.07 -0.92 -13.25
C PRO A 395 -16.19 -1.63 -12.22
N LEU A 396 -14.91 -1.83 -12.52
CA LEU A 396 -13.91 -2.39 -11.60
C LEU A 396 -13.08 -1.30 -10.89
N SER A 397 -13.30 -0.02 -11.22
CA SER A 397 -12.53 1.11 -10.72
C SER A 397 -13.22 1.81 -9.57
N GLY A 398 -12.52 1.95 -8.45
CA GLY A 398 -12.95 2.68 -7.25
C GLY A 398 -12.89 1.85 -5.97
N THR A 399 -13.29 2.46 -4.86
CA THR A 399 -13.42 1.78 -3.55
C THR A 399 -14.59 0.79 -3.52
N GLU A 400 -15.75 1.12 -4.11
CA GLU A 400 -16.94 0.25 -4.11
C GLU A 400 -16.71 -1.08 -4.86
N PRO A 401 -16.10 -1.11 -6.07
CA PRO A 401 -15.77 -2.39 -6.72
C PRO A 401 -14.76 -3.24 -5.95
N MET A 402 -13.82 -2.59 -5.24
CA MET A 402 -12.88 -3.29 -4.37
C MET A 402 -13.60 -3.94 -3.19
N ILE A 403 -14.47 -3.20 -2.49
CA ILE A 403 -15.35 -3.70 -1.42
C ILE A 403 -16.21 -4.87 -1.91
N ALA A 404 -16.82 -4.72 -3.09
CA ALA A 404 -17.67 -5.75 -3.67
C ALA A 404 -16.88 -7.03 -4.02
N THR A 405 -15.65 -6.87 -4.53
CA THR A 405 -14.76 -7.99 -4.87
C THR A 405 -14.26 -8.73 -3.62
N MET A 406 -14.02 -8.00 -2.54
CA MET A 406 -13.73 -8.57 -1.22
C MET A 406 -14.96 -9.24 -0.59
N GLY A 407 -16.18 -8.88 -1.01
CA GLY A 407 -17.42 -9.40 -0.44
C GLY A 407 -17.75 -8.81 0.94
N LEU A 408 -17.30 -7.59 1.26
CA LEU A 408 -17.43 -7.03 2.59
C LEU A 408 -18.86 -6.50 2.85
N PRO A 409 -19.56 -6.98 3.90
CA PRO A 409 -20.83 -6.39 4.31
C PRO A 409 -20.64 -4.98 4.89
N PRO A 410 -21.60 -4.07 4.69
CA PRO A 410 -21.53 -2.73 5.26
C PRO A 410 -21.78 -2.75 6.78
N TYR A 411 -21.15 -1.84 7.52
CA TYR A 411 -21.45 -1.58 8.94
C TYR A 411 -21.55 -0.08 9.25
N SER A 412 -22.32 0.23 10.29
CA SER A 412 -22.46 1.58 10.87
C SER A 412 -22.78 1.53 12.36
N SER A 413 -22.52 0.38 12.99
CA SER A 413 -22.75 0.10 14.41
C SER A 413 -21.74 -0.93 14.86
N THR A 414 -21.49 -1.01 16.17
CA THR A 414 -20.53 -1.95 16.76
C THR A 414 -20.80 -3.37 16.28
N ARG A 415 -19.73 -4.03 15.83
CA ARG A 415 -19.73 -5.42 15.36
C ARG A 415 -18.85 -6.26 16.26
N GLN A 416 -19.27 -7.50 16.49
CA GLN A 416 -18.48 -8.52 17.16
C GLN A 416 -18.71 -9.85 16.45
N ASN A 417 -17.62 -10.55 16.13
CA ASN A 417 -17.64 -11.89 15.58
C ASN A 417 -16.40 -12.65 16.06
N PRO A 418 -16.54 -13.70 16.88
CA PRO A 418 -15.41 -14.51 17.33
C PRO A 418 -14.61 -15.17 16.20
N ALA A 419 -15.20 -15.33 15.01
CA ALA A 419 -14.52 -15.86 13.84
C ALA A 419 -13.70 -14.82 13.05
N GLY A 420 -13.75 -13.54 13.45
CA GLY A 420 -13.15 -12.42 12.72
C GLY A 420 -14.18 -11.58 11.98
N ILE A 421 -13.83 -10.32 11.69
CA ILE A 421 -14.69 -9.37 10.98
C ILE A 421 -14.06 -9.00 9.64
N ASP A 422 -14.84 -9.23 8.60
CA ASP A 422 -14.69 -8.64 7.27
C ASP A 422 -15.84 -7.66 7.07
N ALA A 423 -15.55 -6.37 6.91
CA ALA A 423 -16.60 -5.35 6.81
C ALA A 423 -16.16 -4.05 6.14
N ALA A 424 -17.12 -3.29 5.61
CA ALA A 424 -16.88 -1.97 5.02
C ALA A 424 -17.65 -0.86 5.73
N GLY A 425 -16.93 0.14 6.22
CA GLY A 425 -17.48 1.34 6.85
C GLY A 425 -17.48 2.50 5.86
N ARG A 426 -18.59 3.23 5.76
CA ARG A 426 -18.75 4.34 4.80
C ARG A 426 -18.93 5.65 5.54
N PHE A 427 -17.97 6.55 5.47
CA PHE A 427 -17.95 7.82 6.20
C PHE A 427 -18.55 8.95 5.36
N VAL A 428 -19.45 9.74 5.95
CA VAL A 428 -20.12 10.85 5.28
C VAL A 428 -19.34 12.17 5.43
N PRO A 429 -19.49 13.14 4.50
CA PRO A 429 -18.95 14.48 4.67
C PRO A 429 -19.36 15.10 6.01
N PRO A 430 -18.47 15.86 6.69
CA PRO A 430 -17.24 16.45 6.18
C PRO A 430 -15.99 15.56 6.30
N ALA A 431 -16.15 14.23 6.47
CA ALA A 431 -15.04 13.32 6.22
C ALA A 431 -14.46 13.57 4.80
N SER A 432 -13.15 13.41 4.68
CA SER A 432 -12.35 13.63 3.49
C SER A 432 -11.31 12.52 3.35
N HIS A 433 -10.69 12.42 2.17
CA HIS A 433 -9.69 11.38 1.85
C HIS A 433 -8.69 11.13 2.97
N GLY A 434 -8.12 12.19 3.57
CA GLY A 434 -7.11 12.10 4.63
C GLY A 434 -7.64 11.93 6.05
N SER A 435 -8.94 11.70 6.24
CA SER A 435 -9.57 11.77 7.58
C SER A 435 -9.06 10.72 8.57
N LEU A 436 -8.49 9.59 8.12
CA LEU A 436 -7.85 8.65 9.06
C LEU A 436 -6.70 9.32 9.85
N LEU A 437 -6.01 10.30 9.25
CA LEU A 437 -4.78 10.89 9.80
C LEU A 437 -4.91 12.38 10.11
N SER A 438 -5.88 13.08 9.54
CA SER A 438 -6.01 14.53 9.72
C SER A 438 -7.40 14.92 10.22
N PRO A 439 -7.49 15.55 11.41
CA PRO A 439 -8.75 16.08 11.93
C PRO A 439 -9.16 17.39 11.26
N ALA A 440 -8.41 17.90 10.28
CA ALA A 440 -8.59 19.25 9.74
C ALA A 440 -9.98 19.47 9.12
N THR A 441 -10.54 18.47 8.42
CA THR A 441 -11.87 18.59 7.79
C THR A 441 -12.99 18.09 8.71
N SER A 442 -12.73 17.03 9.47
CA SER A 442 -13.70 16.42 10.39
C SER A 442 -13.00 15.75 11.58
N PRO A 443 -12.83 16.45 12.70
CA PRO A 443 -12.26 15.87 13.92
C PRO A 443 -13.04 14.64 14.41
N ALA A 444 -14.37 14.65 14.24
CA ALA A 444 -15.24 13.54 14.61
C ALA A 444 -14.97 12.29 13.77
N ALA A 445 -14.86 12.43 12.44
CA ALA A 445 -14.55 11.30 11.57
C ALA A 445 -13.15 10.75 11.84
N THR A 446 -12.15 11.61 12.05
CA THR A 446 -10.80 11.15 12.41
C THR A 446 -10.78 10.35 13.69
N LEU A 447 -11.43 10.87 14.74
CA LEU A 447 -11.51 10.16 16.01
C LEU A 447 -12.22 8.81 15.86
N GLU A 448 -13.33 8.77 15.12
CA GLU A 448 -14.09 7.55 14.88
C GLU A 448 -13.28 6.52 14.08
N MET A 449 -12.66 6.93 12.96
CA MET A 449 -11.84 6.04 12.12
C MET A 449 -10.65 5.45 12.90
N GLN A 450 -9.98 6.26 13.73
CA GLN A 450 -8.86 5.78 14.55
C GLN A 450 -9.32 4.87 15.69
N LYS A 451 -10.49 5.10 16.29
CA LYS A 451 -11.08 4.20 17.29
C LYS A 451 -11.50 2.87 16.69
N GLN A 452 -12.11 2.88 15.51
CA GLN A 452 -12.45 1.66 14.79
C GLN A 452 -11.18 0.85 14.48
N MET A 453 -10.11 1.51 14.01
CA MET A 453 -8.80 0.88 13.81
C MET A 453 -8.22 0.27 15.10
N ALA A 454 -8.17 1.06 16.18
CA ALA A 454 -7.62 0.62 17.45
C ALA A 454 -8.41 -0.56 18.05
N SER A 455 -9.74 -0.50 18.03
CA SER A 455 -10.59 -1.58 18.55
C SER A 455 -10.53 -2.85 17.69
N PHE A 456 -10.41 -2.71 16.38
CA PHE A 456 -10.22 -3.83 15.46
C PHE A 456 -8.94 -4.59 15.74
N PHE A 457 -7.81 -3.91 15.91
CA PHE A 457 -6.55 -4.59 16.24
C PHE A 457 -6.52 -5.10 17.68
N ALA A 458 -7.00 -4.32 18.66
CA ALA A 458 -7.02 -4.74 20.07
C ALA A 458 -7.89 -5.97 20.33
N SER A 459 -8.85 -6.25 19.46
CA SER A 459 -9.70 -7.43 19.52
C SER A 459 -9.22 -8.59 18.65
N ASP A 460 -8.02 -8.50 18.08
CA ASP A 460 -7.49 -9.46 17.11
C ASP A 460 -8.47 -9.70 15.93
N GLY A 461 -9.03 -8.62 15.43
CA GLY A 461 -9.97 -8.62 14.31
C GLY A 461 -11.40 -9.06 14.64
N THR A 462 -11.71 -9.34 15.90
CA THR A 462 -13.03 -9.89 16.29
C THR A 462 -14.08 -8.84 16.66
N ALA A 463 -13.71 -7.56 16.78
CA ALA A 463 -14.64 -6.48 17.09
C ALA A 463 -14.30 -5.17 16.38
N ILE A 464 -15.32 -4.41 15.97
CA ILE A 464 -15.20 -3.01 15.57
C ILE A 464 -16.15 -2.22 16.46
N VAL A 465 -15.62 -1.25 17.20
CA VAL A 465 -16.44 -0.39 18.07
C VAL A 465 -16.80 0.87 17.30
N VAL A 466 -18.11 1.13 17.17
CA VAL A 466 -18.63 2.37 16.59
C VAL A 466 -19.19 3.23 17.71
N GLU A 467 -18.59 4.39 17.94
CA GLU A 467 -19.04 5.31 18.99
C GLU A 467 -19.85 6.49 18.44
N ASP A 468 -19.44 7.03 17.29
CA ASP A 468 -20.16 8.09 16.59
C ASP A 468 -20.67 7.62 15.22
N ALA A 469 -21.77 6.87 15.25
CA ALA A 469 -22.46 6.40 14.05
C ALA A 469 -22.98 7.54 13.15
N ALA A 470 -23.07 8.79 13.65
CA ALA A 470 -23.50 9.92 12.82
C ALA A 470 -22.45 10.32 11.76
N THR A 471 -21.21 9.87 11.93
CA THR A 471 -20.14 10.04 10.92
C THR A 471 -20.24 9.04 9.76
N MET A 472 -21.17 8.09 9.82
CA MET A 472 -21.26 6.98 8.87
C MET A 472 -22.62 6.93 8.14
N VAL A 473 -22.64 6.31 6.97
CA VAL A 473 -23.87 5.92 6.29
C VAL A 473 -24.53 4.77 7.08
N PRO A 474 -25.82 4.86 7.44
CA PRO A 474 -26.51 3.77 8.12
C PRO A 474 -26.49 2.48 7.29
N ALA A 475 -25.96 1.41 7.88
CA ALA A 475 -26.00 0.07 7.31
C ALA A 475 -27.29 -0.65 7.74
N PRO A 476 -27.85 -1.53 6.89
CA PRO A 476 -28.93 -2.41 7.33
C PRO A 476 -28.49 -3.25 8.55
N PRO A 477 -29.41 -3.61 9.45
CA PRO A 477 -29.09 -4.50 10.55
C PRO A 477 -28.53 -5.82 10.00
N PRO A 478 -27.61 -6.50 10.72
CA PRO A 478 -27.17 -7.83 10.35
C PRO A 478 -28.38 -8.72 10.11
N ALA A 479 -28.37 -9.54 9.05
CA ALA A 479 -29.41 -10.54 8.87
C ALA A 479 -29.45 -11.43 10.12
N GLU A 480 -30.64 -11.64 10.70
CA GLU A 480 -30.81 -12.64 11.75
C GLU A 480 -30.42 -14.00 11.16
N GLU A 481 -29.49 -14.71 11.79
CA GLU A 481 -29.15 -16.07 11.40
C GLU A 481 -30.40 -16.95 11.57
N GLU A 482 -30.98 -17.44 10.47
CA GLU A 482 -32.05 -18.46 10.48
C GLU A 482 -31.53 -19.86 10.77
#